data_AF-A0A7C1PTW0-F1
#
_entry.id   AF-A0A7C1PTW0-F1
#
_cell.length_a   1.000
_cell.length_b   1.000
_cell.length_c   1.000
_cell.angle_alpha   90.00
_cell.angle_beta   90.00
_cell.angle_gamma   90.00
#
_symmetry.space_group_name_H-M   'P 1'
#
loop_
_entity.id
_entity.type
_entity.pdbx_description
1 polymer ?
#
loop_
_entity_poly.entity_id
_entity_poly.type
_entity_poly.pdbx_seq_one_letter_code
_entity_poly.pdbx_strand_id
1 'polypeptide(L)'
;MRNNLLFFGIIIVAISVLAAIPSTIVDDDNKNKQVRAVAIIDQGGTHTGTKLNPLRITIGDATALTAFGELLVGQIHPLFQGSFEYTVDNTDLNTNLTRNSGSVTQVSGMASVGTGITTDSTALFESKQHGRYRAGLGGVSRFTALYGTPTAGTEQYVGLADATSTTGTFVNGYMVGYAGTTFGFHRWQNTATITVAQADWDDPLDGSGNSGMTIDQTMLNIFYIQYQYLGAGAIRLFVE
;
A
#
# COMPACT_ATOMS: atom_id res chain seq x y z
N MET A 1 -43.66 -41.65 59.77
CA MET A 1 -43.82 -40.32 60.40
C MET A 1 -43.25 -39.28 59.44
N ARG A 2 -44.10 -38.33 59.01
CA ARG A 2 -43.87 -36.97 58.43
C ARG A 2 -42.58 -36.61 57.65
N ASN A 3 -42.81 -36.17 56.38
CA ASN A 3 -42.44 -34.89 55.71
C ASN A 3 -40.97 -34.39 55.80
N ASN A 4 -40.28 -33.83 54.77
CA ASN A 4 -40.69 -33.02 53.61
C ASN A 4 -39.46 -32.60 52.73
N LEU A 5 -39.73 -32.20 51.46
CA LEU A 5 -38.95 -31.35 50.49
C LEU A 5 -37.65 -31.92 49.83
N LEU A 6 -37.62 -32.22 48.52
CA LEU A 6 -37.45 -31.37 47.30
C LEU A 6 -36.04 -30.76 47.09
N PHE A 7 -35.33 -31.13 46.01
CA PHE A 7 -34.91 -30.25 44.89
C PHE A 7 -34.15 -31.01 43.78
N PHE A 8 -34.52 -30.74 42.52
CA PHE A 8 -33.90 -31.22 41.27
C PHE A 8 -32.76 -30.28 40.85
N GLY A 9 -31.69 -30.83 40.27
CA GLY A 9 -30.62 -30.05 39.62
C GLY A 9 -30.05 -30.77 38.40
N ILE A 10 -30.55 -30.41 37.21
CA ILE A 10 -29.88 -30.69 35.93
C ILE A 10 -28.97 -29.49 35.64
N ILE A 11 -27.68 -29.74 35.45
CA ILE A 11 -26.70 -28.75 35.01
C ILE A 11 -26.78 -28.68 33.49
N ILE A 12 -27.27 -27.55 32.95
CA ILE A 12 -27.13 -27.20 31.53
C ILE A 12 -26.02 -26.16 31.46
N VAL A 13 -24.94 -26.53 30.77
CA VAL A 13 -23.82 -25.64 30.44
C VAL A 13 -24.31 -24.59 29.45
N ALA A 14 -24.13 -23.31 29.79
CA ALA A 14 -24.49 -22.19 28.94
C ALA A 14 -23.59 -22.16 27.69
N ILE A 15 -24.20 -22.33 26.51
CA ILE A 15 -23.62 -21.87 25.24
C ILE A 15 -23.98 -20.38 25.13
N SER A 16 -22.97 -19.51 25.11
CA SER A 16 -23.18 -18.09 24.82
C SER A 16 -23.56 -17.97 23.34
N VAL A 17 -24.84 -17.76 23.08
CA VAL A 17 -25.32 -17.43 21.73
C VAL A 17 -24.80 -16.04 21.40
N LEU A 18 -23.92 -15.97 20.40
CA LEU A 18 -23.46 -14.75 19.76
C LEU A 18 -24.67 -13.90 19.39
N ALA A 19 -24.71 -12.64 19.83
CA ALA A 19 -25.83 -11.73 19.63
C ALA A 19 -26.24 -11.72 18.15
N ALA A 20 -27.46 -12.19 17.87
CA ALA A 20 -28.06 -12.08 16.56
C ALA A 20 -28.18 -10.59 16.21
N ILE A 21 -27.62 -10.19 15.08
CA ILE A 21 -27.92 -8.89 14.46
C ILE A 21 -29.44 -8.88 14.25
N PRO A 22 -30.20 -7.91 14.79
CA PRO A 22 -31.65 -7.90 14.63
C PRO A 22 -31.98 -7.57 13.17
N SER A 23 -32.18 -8.59 12.34
CA SER A 23 -32.90 -8.46 11.08
C SER A 23 -34.38 -8.71 11.38
N THR A 24 -35.13 -7.65 11.65
CA THR A 24 -36.57 -7.73 11.77
C THR A 24 -37.15 -7.96 10.37
N ILE A 25 -37.26 -9.22 9.95
CA ILE A 25 -38.13 -9.57 8.84
C ILE A 25 -39.55 -9.37 9.37
N VAL A 26 -40.22 -8.29 8.96
CA VAL A 26 -41.63 -8.07 9.28
C VAL A 26 -42.45 -9.10 8.52
N ASP A 27 -42.72 -10.22 9.17
CA ASP A 27 -43.58 -11.28 8.65
C ASP A 27 -45.00 -11.11 9.21
N ASP A 28 -45.79 -10.21 8.62
CA ASP A 28 -47.24 -10.11 8.90
C ASP A 28 -48.02 -10.89 7.85
N ASP A 29 -48.37 -12.13 8.20
CA ASP A 29 -49.41 -12.98 7.61
C ASP A 29 -48.96 -14.38 7.15
N ASN A 30 -49.67 -15.38 7.69
CA ASN A 30 -49.40 -16.80 7.58
C ASN A 30 -49.92 -17.32 6.23
N LYS A 31 -49.01 -17.92 5.45
CA LYS A 31 -49.22 -18.66 4.18
C LYS A 31 -49.06 -17.82 2.89
N ASN A 32 -47.99 -18.16 2.15
CA ASN A 32 -47.53 -17.63 0.85
C ASN A 32 -46.82 -16.27 0.88
N LYS A 33 -45.51 -16.27 1.18
CA LYS A 33 -44.68 -15.07 1.00
C LYS A 33 -43.36 -15.34 0.33
N GLN A 34 -43.29 -14.92 -0.93
CA GLN A 34 -42.05 -14.43 -1.51
C GLN A 34 -41.74 -13.08 -0.86
N VAL A 35 -40.49 -12.83 -0.49
CA VAL A 35 -40.02 -11.51 -0.02
C VAL A 35 -40.43 -10.46 -1.06
N ARG A 36 -41.37 -9.56 -0.72
CA ARG A 36 -41.92 -8.59 -1.68
C ARG A 36 -41.08 -7.30 -1.78
N ALA A 37 -40.24 -7.02 -0.78
CA ALA A 37 -39.25 -5.93 -0.83
C ALA A 37 -38.15 -6.13 0.22
N VAL A 38 -36.90 -5.85 -0.18
CA VAL A 38 -35.75 -5.68 0.71
C VAL A 38 -35.47 -4.18 0.77
N ALA A 39 -35.38 -3.61 1.98
CA ALA A 39 -35.04 -2.21 2.19
C ALA A 39 -33.75 -2.09 3.01
N ILE A 40 -32.91 -1.11 2.68
CA ILE A 40 -31.76 -0.74 3.50
C ILE A 40 -32.26 0.29 4.51
N ILE A 41 -32.12 -0.01 5.80
CA ILE A 41 -32.56 0.81 6.92
C ILE A 41 -31.31 1.41 7.58
N ASP A 42 -31.29 2.73 7.80
CA ASP A 42 -30.18 3.37 8.52
C ASP A 42 -30.20 3.08 10.03
N GLN A 43 -29.17 3.50 10.76
CA GLN A 43 -29.08 3.31 12.22
C GLN A 43 -30.21 3.99 13.01
N GLY A 44 -30.96 4.91 12.39
CA GLY A 44 -32.12 5.59 12.98
C GLY A 44 -33.47 4.94 12.62
N GLY A 45 -33.49 3.83 11.87
CA GLY A 45 -34.73 3.17 11.45
C GLY A 45 -35.36 3.77 10.19
N THR A 46 -34.69 4.71 9.50
CA THR A 46 -35.22 5.33 8.29
C THR A 46 -34.98 4.44 7.08
N HIS A 47 -36.02 4.21 6.28
CA HIS A 47 -35.94 3.39 5.06
C HIS A 47 -35.25 4.19 3.93
N THR A 48 -33.94 4.07 3.81
CA THR A 48 -33.11 4.86 2.88
C THR A 48 -33.13 4.32 1.44
N GLY A 49 -33.65 3.11 1.22
CA GLY A 49 -33.82 2.55 -0.12
C GLY A 49 -35.12 1.76 -0.25
N THR A 50 -36.10 2.31 -0.98
CA THR A 50 -37.37 1.64 -1.33
C THR A 50 -37.69 1.82 -2.82
N LYS A 51 -38.66 1.07 -3.36
CA LYS A 51 -39.12 1.22 -4.75
C LYS A 51 -39.63 2.64 -5.06
N LEU A 52 -40.18 3.34 -4.07
CA LEU A 52 -40.69 4.71 -4.20
C LEU A 52 -39.68 5.77 -3.76
N ASN A 53 -38.57 5.36 -3.14
CA ASN A 53 -37.47 6.21 -2.69
C ASN A 53 -36.13 5.50 -2.95
N PRO A 54 -35.67 5.43 -4.21
CA PRO A 54 -34.44 4.74 -4.54
C PRO A 54 -33.24 5.42 -3.85
N LEU A 55 -32.33 4.62 -3.30
CA LEU A 55 -31.12 5.12 -2.67
C LEU A 55 -30.29 5.89 -3.70
N ARG A 56 -30.11 7.20 -3.49
CA ARG A 56 -29.23 8.01 -4.32
C ARG A 56 -27.78 7.78 -3.90
N ILE A 57 -27.05 7.00 -4.69
CA ILE A 57 -25.60 6.87 -4.53
C ILE A 57 -24.98 8.14 -5.10
N THR A 58 -24.39 8.94 -4.22
CA THR A 58 -23.68 10.16 -4.59
C THR A 58 -22.19 9.91 -4.40
N ILE A 59 -21.36 10.43 -5.29
CA ILE A 59 -19.92 10.42 -5.08
C ILE A 59 -19.67 11.34 -3.88
N GLY A 60 -19.00 10.82 -2.84
CA GLY A 60 -19.09 11.28 -1.45
C GLY A 60 -18.56 12.69 -1.14
N ASP A 61 -18.12 13.46 -2.13
CA ASP A 61 -17.63 14.82 -1.96
C ASP A 61 -18.15 15.71 -3.09
N ALA A 62 -18.76 16.85 -2.73
CA ALA A 62 -19.22 17.84 -3.70
C ALA A 62 -18.08 18.42 -4.54
N THR A 63 -16.84 18.32 -4.05
CA THR A 63 -15.62 18.74 -4.78
C THR A 63 -15.18 17.73 -5.84
N ALA A 64 -15.73 16.50 -5.83
CA ALA A 64 -15.44 15.49 -6.85
C ALA A 64 -16.20 15.74 -8.17
N LEU A 65 -17.16 16.66 -8.20
CA LEU A 65 -17.91 17.02 -9.39
C LEU A 65 -17.48 18.38 -9.94
N THR A 66 -17.50 18.54 -11.27
CA THR A 66 -17.35 19.84 -11.93
C THR A 66 -18.57 20.72 -11.61
N ALA A 67 -18.49 22.02 -11.92
CA ALA A 67 -19.63 22.94 -11.78
C ALA A 67 -20.89 22.50 -12.55
N PHE A 68 -20.76 21.57 -13.50
CA PHE A 68 -21.85 21.02 -14.30
C PHE A 68 -22.25 19.58 -13.91
N GLY A 69 -21.72 19.05 -12.80
CA GLY A 69 -22.09 17.74 -12.27
C GLY A 69 -21.38 16.55 -12.93
N GLU A 70 -20.35 16.78 -13.73
CA GLU A 70 -19.50 15.74 -14.30
C GLU A 70 -18.47 15.28 -13.26
N LEU A 71 -18.06 14.02 -13.28
CA LEU A 71 -16.97 13.57 -12.41
C LEU A 71 -15.66 14.24 -12.82
N LEU A 72 -15.03 14.98 -11.91
CA LEU A 72 -13.71 15.55 -12.13
C LEU A 72 -12.67 14.44 -11.96
N VAL A 73 -11.94 14.14 -13.04
CA VAL A 73 -10.94 13.05 -13.07
C VAL A 73 -9.54 13.59 -13.31
N GLY A 74 -8.56 13.05 -12.59
CA GLY A 74 -7.15 13.23 -12.90
C GLY A 74 -6.64 12.09 -13.78
N GLN A 75 -6.15 12.40 -14.99
CA GLN A 75 -5.51 11.41 -15.85
C GLN A 75 -4.02 11.29 -15.50
N ILE A 76 -3.56 10.06 -15.27
CA ILE A 76 -2.14 9.77 -15.08
C ILE A 76 -1.48 9.72 -16.46
N HIS A 77 -0.48 10.57 -16.67
CA HIS A 77 0.39 10.52 -17.84
C HIS A 77 1.76 10.00 -17.44
N PRO A 78 2.31 8.97 -18.13
CA PRO A 78 3.64 8.48 -17.82
C PRO A 78 4.66 9.58 -18.13
N LEU A 79 5.45 9.94 -17.12
CA LEU A 79 6.61 10.79 -17.33
C LEU A 79 7.76 9.96 -17.88
N PHE A 80 8.06 8.83 -17.24
CA PHE A 80 9.12 7.92 -17.61
C PHE A 80 8.61 6.48 -17.52
N GLN A 81 9.09 5.65 -18.44
CA GLN A 81 8.90 4.20 -18.40
C GLN A 81 10.27 3.57 -18.60
N GLY A 82 10.81 3.00 -17.52
CA GLY A 82 12.07 2.27 -17.57
C GLY A 82 11.89 0.93 -18.27
N SER A 83 12.86 0.56 -19.09
CA SER A 83 13.00 -0.80 -19.58
C SER A 83 14.47 -1.22 -19.54
N PHE A 84 14.68 -2.49 -19.25
CA PHE A 84 15.98 -3.17 -19.26
C PHE A 84 15.84 -4.55 -19.91
N GLU A 85 14.86 -4.73 -20.80
CA GLU A 85 14.52 -6.02 -21.42
C GLU A 85 15.73 -6.67 -22.12
N TYR A 86 16.50 -5.87 -22.85
CA TYR A 86 17.65 -6.35 -23.62
C TYR A 86 19.01 -6.06 -22.97
N THR A 87 19.10 -4.96 -22.22
CA THR A 87 20.33 -4.57 -21.53
C THR A 87 20.04 -3.54 -20.43
N VAL A 88 20.83 -3.60 -19.36
CA VAL A 88 20.88 -2.56 -18.33
C VAL A 88 21.70 -1.34 -18.78
N ASP A 89 22.52 -1.47 -19.81
CA ASP A 89 23.30 -0.36 -20.40
C ASP A 89 22.55 0.33 -21.54
N ASN A 90 21.23 0.43 -21.42
CA ASN A 90 20.43 1.17 -22.39
C ASN A 90 20.66 2.67 -22.19
N THR A 91 21.63 3.23 -22.91
CA THR A 91 22.04 4.62 -22.79
C THR A 91 20.97 5.62 -23.21
N ASP A 92 19.88 5.22 -23.85
CA ASP A 92 18.78 6.13 -24.16
C ASP A 92 17.89 6.37 -22.95
N LEU A 93 17.78 5.38 -22.06
CA LEU A 93 16.86 5.41 -20.91
C LEU A 93 17.57 5.57 -19.57
N ASN A 94 18.75 4.95 -19.40
CA ASN A 94 19.37 4.76 -18.10
C ASN A 94 20.85 5.19 -18.11
N THR A 95 21.37 5.45 -16.91
CA THR A 95 22.78 5.63 -16.63
C THR A 95 23.16 4.71 -15.48
N ASN A 96 24.35 4.13 -15.55
CA ASN A 96 24.86 3.23 -14.53
C ASN A 96 26.07 3.88 -13.87
N LEU A 97 26.13 3.81 -12.54
CA LEU A 97 27.29 4.22 -11.76
C LEU A 97 27.76 3.03 -10.94
N THR A 98 29.03 2.66 -11.08
CA THR A 98 29.67 1.60 -10.29
C THR A 98 30.97 2.11 -9.70
N ARG A 99 31.22 1.77 -8.44
CA ARG A 99 32.47 2.06 -7.72
C ARG A 99 33.00 0.81 -7.05
N ASN A 100 34.32 0.63 -7.07
CA ASN A 100 35.03 -0.53 -6.52
C ASN A 100 34.46 -1.84 -7.08
N SER A 101 33.93 -2.75 -6.25
CA SER A 101 33.33 -4.01 -6.70
C SER A 101 31.82 -3.91 -6.98
N GLY A 102 31.26 -2.70 -7.05
CA GLY A 102 29.86 -2.50 -7.41
C GLY A 102 29.58 -2.97 -8.83
N SER A 103 28.41 -3.57 -9.05
CA SER A 103 28.00 -4.12 -10.33
C SER A 103 26.56 -3.77 -10.66
N VAL A 104 26.32 -3.39 -11.92
CA VAL A 104 24.99 -3.31 -12.54
C VAL A 104 24.99 -4.29 -13.69
N THR A 105 24.14 -5.31 -13.63
CA THR A 105 24.12 -6.43 -14.59
C THR A 105 22.68 -6.85 -14.88
N GLN A 106 22.49 -7.69 -15.88
CA GLN A 106 21.20 -8.34 -16.13
C GLN A 106 21.30 -9.84 -15.84
N VAL A 107 20.37 -10.36 -15.04
CA VAL A 107 20.31 -11.78 -14.69
C VAL A 107 18.85 -12.24 -14.70
N SER A 108 18.57 -13.33 -15.40
CA SER A 108 17.22 -13.93 -15.46
C SER A 108 16.10 -12.95 -15.87
N GLY A 109 16.40 -12.01 -16.76
CA GLY A 109 15.45 -10.98 -17.20
C GLY A 109 15.24 -9.83 -16.21
N MET A 110 16.02 -9.77 -15.13
CA MET A 110 15.97 -8.69 -14.13
C MET A 110 17.25 -7.84 -14.18
N ALA A 111 17.11 -6.54 -13.89
CA ALA A 111 18.25 -5.71 -13.55
C ALA A 111 18.74 -6.08 -12.15
N SER A 112 20.02 -6.41 -12.02
CA SER A 112 20.68 -6.76 -10.77
C SER A 112 21.70 -5.69 -10.42
N VAL A 113 21.51 -5.04 -9.28
CA VAL A 113 22.36 -3.97 -8.77
C VAL A 113 22.91 -4.40 -7.42
N GLY A 114 24.22 -4.33 -7.23
CA GLY A 114 24.85 -4.77 -6.00
C GLY A 114 26.21 -4.11 -5.74
N THR A 115 26.58 -4.01 -4.47
CA THR A 115 27.84 -3.39 -4.04
C THR A 115 29.03 -4.35 -4.12
N GLY A 116 28.82 -5.66 -4.13
CA GLY A 116 29.92 -6.63 -4.04
C GLY A 116 30.53 -6.67 -2.63
N ILE A 117 31.81 -7.06 -2.52
CA ILE A 117 32.45 -7.39 -1.23
C ILE A 117 33.49 -6.37 -0.74
N THR A 118 33.88 -5.41 -1.58
CA THR A 118 34.92 -4.42 -1.22
C THR A 118 34.30 -3.26 -0.46
N THR A 119 35.01 -2.70 0.50
CA THR A 119 34.60 -1.49 1.23
C THR A 119 34.32 -0.33 0.27
N ASP A 120 33.35 0.53 0.62
CA ASP A 120 32.92 1.70 -0.16
C ASP A 120 32.51 1.39 -1.61
N SER A 121 32.04 0.17 -1.86
CA SER A 121 31.51 -0.19 -3.16
C SER A 121 30.07 0.30 -3.31
N THR A 122 29.75 0.79 -4.49
CA THR A 122 28.45 1.42 -4.78
C THR A 122 28.04 1.04 -6.19
N ALA A 123 26.75 0.77 -6.38
CA ALA A 123 26.16 0.56 -7.70
C ALA A 123 24.80 1.26 -7.77
N LEU A 124 24.58 2.08 -8.79
CA LEU A 124 23.32 2.75 -9.07
C LEU A 124 22.91 2.44 -10.52
N PHE A 125 21.62 2.12 -10.69
CA PHE A 125 20.93 2.01 -11.97
C PHE A 125 19.84 3.08 -11.96
N GLU A 126 20.05 4.16 -12.72
CA GLU A 126 19.21 5.36 -12.66
C GLU A 126 18.64 5.73 -14.03
N SER A 127 17.43 6.27 -14.05
CA SER A 127 16.82 6.81 -15.27
C SER A 127 17.45 8.14 -15.66
N LYS A 128 17.69 8.37 -16.95
CA LYS A 128 18.14 9.69 -17.45
C LYS A 128 17.10 10.78 -17.34
N GLN A 129 15.82 10.40 -17.30
CA GLN A 129 14.73 11.34 -17.16
C GLN A 129 14.35 11.53 -15.70
N HIS A 130 14.38 12.77 -15.23
CA HIS A 130 14.03 13.10 -13.85
C HIS A 130 12.58 13.57 -13.74
N GLY A 131 11.90 13.14 -12.68
CA GLY A 131 10.62 13.70 -12.27
C GLY A 131 10.81 15.13 -11.78
N ARG A 132 10.36 16.13 -12.55
CA ARG A 132 10.49 17.55 -12.16
C ARG A 132 9.42 17.96 -11.15
N TYR A 133 9.80 18.90 -10.29
CA TYR A 133 8.88 19.58 -9.37
C TYR A 133 7.75 20.26 -10.14
N ARG A 134 6.49 19.92 -9.80
CA ARG A 134 5.30 20.64 -10.28
C ARG A 134 4.37 20.91 -9.10
N ALA A 135 4.38 22.14 -8.58
CA ALA A 135 3.49 22.55 -7.50
C ALA A 135 2.02 22.30 -7.88
N GLY A 136 1.24 21.79 -6.92
CA GLY A 136 -0.19 21.53 -7.11
C GLY A 136 -0.50 20.26 -7.92
N LEU A 137 0.51 19.49 -8.31
CA LEU A 137 0.36 18.15 -8.88
C LEU A 137 0.96 17.10 -7.95
N GLY A 138 0.49 15.87 -8.10
CA GLY A 138 1.10 14.69 -7.47
C GLY A 138 1.83 13.84 -8.50
N GLY A 139 2.48 12.78 -8.02
CA GLY A 139 3.08 11.76 -8.86
C GLY A 139 2.86 10.37 -8.29
N VAL A 140 3.02 9.38 -9.17
CA VAL A 140 3.02 7.97 -8.80
C VAL A 140 4.24 7.31 -9.42
N SER A 141 5.01 6.60 -8.59
CA SER A 141 6.07 5.70 -9.02
C SER A 141 5.57 4.27 -8.86
N ARG A 142 5.78 3.43 -9.88
CA ARG A 142 5.39 2.01 -9.89
C ARG A 142 6.60 1.22 -10.32
N PHE A 143 6.99 0.23 -9.54
CA PHE A 143 8.14 -0.61 -9.83
C PHE A 143 8.02 -1.94 -9.12
N THR A 144 8.72 -2.93 -9.64
CA THR A 144 8.90 -4.22 -8.96
C THR A 144 10.26 -4.26 -8.31
N ALA A 145 10.36 -4.92 -7.16
CA ALA A 145 11.63 -5.14 -6.50
C ALA A 145 11.61 -6.44 -5.69
N LEU A 146 12.78 -7.05 -5.61
CA LEU A 146 13.14 -8.08 -4.63
C LEU A 146 14.51 -7.70 -4.06
N TYR A 147 14.79 -8.17 -2.85
CA TYR A 147 15.98 -7.78 -2.11
C TYR A 147 16.85 -8.99 -1.78
N GLY A 148 18.16 -8.77 -1.79
CA GLY A 148 19.11 -9.77 -1.35
C GLY A 148 19.17 -9.85 0.18
N THR A 149 20.00 -10.75 0.69
CA THR A 149 20.25 -10.85 2.13
C THR A 149 20.75 -9.50 2.69
N PRO A 150 20.06 -8.91 3.69
CA PRO A 150 20.47 -7.63 4.25
C PRO A 150 21.77 -7.79 5.04
N THR A 151 22.70 -6.85 4.88
CA THR A 151 23.99 -6.85 5.56
C THR A 151 24.17 -5.52 6.30
N ALA A 152 24.58 -5.57 7.56
CA ALA A 152 24.84 -4.37 8.36
C ALA A 152 25.88 -3.46 7.66
N GLY A 153 25.61 -2.15 7.64
CA GLY A 153 26.47 -1.17 6.96
C GLY A 153 26.32 -1.14 5.43
N THR A 154 25.38 -1.88 4.86
CA THR A 154 25.01 -1.80 3.44
C THR A 154 23.61 -1.26 3.26
N GLU A 155 23.31 -0.73 2.08
CA GLU A 155 22.02 -0.17 1.75
C GLU A 155 21.51 -0.78 0.44
N GLN A 156 20.23 -1.13 0.40
CA GLN A 156 19.57 -1.66 -0.80
C GLN A 156 18.25 -0.92 -0.95
N TYR A 157 18.11 -0.09 -1.98
CA TYR A 157 16.91 0.73 -2.16
C TYR A 157 16.42 0.70 -3.60
N VAL A 158 15.10 0.74 -3.76
CA VAL A 158 14.44 0.95 -5.06
C VAL A 158 13.33 1.98 -4.88
N GLY A 159 13.23 2.93 -5.82
CA GLY A 159 12.17 3.92 -5.84
C GLY A 159 12.54 5.18 -6.60
N LEU A 160 12.05 6.31 -6.13
CA LEU A 160 12.21 7.62 -6.76
C LEU A 160 13.02 8.54 -5.85
N ALA A 161 14.31 8.68 -6.12
CA ALA A 161 15.15 9.66 -5.43
C ALA A 161 16.15 10.29 -6.38
N ASP A 162 16.50 11.53 -6.06
CA ASP A 162 17.62 12.24 -6.65
C ASP A 162 18.89 11.90 -5.87
N ALA A 163 19.99 11.71 -6.60
CA ALA A 163 21.29 11.37 -6.05
C ALA A 163 22.37 12.27 -6.66
N THR A 164 23.41 12.53 -5.88
CA THR A 164 24.59 13.20 -6.42
C THR A 164 25.34 12.23 -7.32
N SER A 165 25.35 12.50 -8.62
CA SER A 165 25.92 11.63 -9.67
C SER A 165 27.39 11.25 -9.50
N THR A 166 28.12 11.88 -8.57
CA THR A 166 29.54 11.59 -8.29
C THR A 166 29.75 10.67 -7.08
N THR A 167 28.79 10.60 -6.16
CA THR A 167 28.99 9.95 -4.85
C THR A 167 27.90 8.93 -4.54
N GLY A 168 26.80 8.92 -5.29
CA GLY A 168 25.64 8.07 -5.00
C GLY A 168 24.87 8.51 -3.75
N THR A 169 25.21 9.66 -3.16
CA THR A 169 24.53 10.20 -1.99
C THR A 169 23.15 10.72 -2.38
N PHE A 170 22.10 10.14 -1.79
CA PHE A 170 20.72 10.58 -2.00
C PHE A 170 20.47 11.95 -1.37
N VAL A 171 19.80 12.82 -2.13
CA VAL A 171 19.53 14.21 -1.70
C VAL A 171 18.07 14.37 -1.32
N ASN A 172 17.15 14.03 -2.22
CA ASN A 172 15.71 14.14 -2.00
C ASN A 172 14.99 12.98 -2.67
N GLY A 173 14.01 12.38 -1.99
CA GLY A 173 13.22 11.32 -2.61
C GLY A 173 12.60 10.35 -1.62
N TYR A 174 12.04 9.28 -2.18
CA TYR A 174 11.35 8.21 -1.49
C TYR A 174 11.74 6.87 -2.10
N MET A 175 12.18 5.93 -1.27
CA MET A 175 12.49 4.57 -1.69
C MET A 175 12.03 3.57 -0.62
N VAL A 176 11.90 2.32 -1.02
CA VAL A 176 11.70 1.17 -0.14
C VAL A 176 12.95 0.29 -0.20
N GLY A 177 13.27 -0.38 0.91
CA GLY A 177 14.35 -1.35 0.93
C GLY A 177 14.99 -1.51 2.30
N TYR A 178 16.26 -1.91 2.32
CA TYR A 178 17.04 -2.14 3.54
C TYR A 178 18.01 -0.99 3.80
N ALA A 179 17.87 -0.37 4.98
CA ALA A 179 18.94 0.41 5.61
C ALA A 179 19.69 -0.50 6.59
N GLY A 180 20.83 -1.06 6.18
CA GLY A 180 21.52 -2.11 6.91
C GLY A 180 20.65 -3.38 6.98
N THR A 181 20.13 -3.67 8.17
CA THR A 181 19.25 -4.82 8.42
C THR A 181 17.78 -4.43 8.59
N THR A 182 17.47 -3.14 8.55
CA THR A 182 16.10 -2.64 8.76
C THR A 182 15.42 -2.46 7.42
N PHE A 183 14.40 -3.28 7.15
CA PHE A 183 13.50 -3.06 6.02
C PHE A 183 12.54 -1.92 6.34
N GLY A 184 12.29 -1.02 5.39
CA GLY A 184 11.41 0.10 5.63
C GLY A 184 11.21 1.02 4.43
N PHE A 185 10.55 2.14 4.72
CA PHE A 185 10.47 3.28 3.83
C PHE A 185 11.48 4.33 4.22
N HIS A 186 12.14 4.87 3.22
CA HIS A 186 13.23 5.82 3.39
C HIS A 186 12.91 7.08 2.61
N ARG A 187 13.00 8.21 3.28
CA ARG A 187 12.84 9.54 2.71
C ARG A 187 14.13 10.32 2.91
N TRP A 188 14.58 10.97 1.85
CA TRP A 188 15.66 11.96 1.92
C TRP A 188 15.10 13.37 1.81
N GLN A 189 15.61 14.25 2.67
CA GLN A 189 15.35 15.69 2.64
C GLN A 189 16.66 16.43 2.82
N ASN A 190 17.20 16.98 1.73
CA ASN A 190 18.51 17.61 1.73
C ASN A 190 19.58 16.72 2.41
N THR A 191 19.69 15.47 1.95
CA THR A 191 20.57 14.40 2.48
C THR A 191 20.21 13.82 3.84
N ALA A 192 19.37 14.49 4.64
CA ALA A 192 18.89 13.92 5.90
C ALA A 192 17.98 12.72 5.61
N THR A 193 18.29 11.58 6.20
CA THR A 193 17.55 10.32 6.02
C THR A 193 16.51 10.16 7.12
N ILE A 194 15.27 9.89 6.73
CA ILE A 194 14.18 9.50 7.61
C ILE A 194 13.77 8.09 7.23
N THR A 195 13.81 7.19 8.21
CA THR A 195 13.45 5.79 8.04
C THR A 195 12.19 5.50 8.84
N VAL A 196 11.21 4.88 8.19
CA VAL A 196 10.04 4.29 8.83
C VAL A 196 10.17 2.78 8.67
N ALA A 197 10.54 2.10 9.76
CA ALA A 197 10.75 0.65 9.73
C ALA A 197 9.43 -0.07 9.46
N GLN A 198 9.51 -1.27 8.88
CA GLN A 198 8.33 -2.10 8.59
C GLN A 198 7.39 -2.29 9.79
N ALA A 199 7.96 -2.46 10.98
CA ALA A 199 7.18 -2.60 12.22
C ALA A 199 6.37 -1.35 12.60
N ASP A 200 6.72 -0.18 12.08
CA ASP A 200 6.06 1.10 12.35
C ASP A 200 5.02 1.47 11.28
N TRP A 201 4.77 0.60 10.29
CA TRP A 201 3.76 0.84 9.27
C TRP A 201 2.35 0.67 9.85
N ASP A 202 1.38 1.41 9.29
CA ASP A 202 -0.05 1.25 9.63
C ASP A 202 -0.52 -0.21 9.47
N ASP A 203 0.08 -0.91 8.49
CA ASP A 203 0.04 -2.37 8.36
C ASP A 203 1.48 -2.87 8.12
N PRO A 204 2.10 -3.59 9.08
CA PRO A 204 3.45 -4.10 8.93
C PRO A 204 3.62 -5.14 7.83
N LEU A 205 2.54 -5.76 7.34
CA LEU A 205 2.57 -6.84 6.36
C LEU A 205 3.45 -8.01 6.81
N ASP A 206 3.38 -8.36 8.08
CA ASP A 206 4.01 -9.55 8.68
C ASP A 206 2.95 -10.59 9.13
N GLY A 207 1.71 -10.42 8.66
CA GLY A 207 0.54 -11.20 9.06
C GLY A 207 -0.16 -10.71 10.33
N SER A 208 0.40 -9.74 11.07
CA SER A 208 -0.21 -9.20 12.28
C SER A 208 -1.13 -8.00 12.05
N GLY A 209 -0.95 -7.29 10.93
CA GLY A 209 -1.71 -6.09 10.58
C GLY A 209 -3.15 -6.38 10.11
N ASN A 210 -3.94 -5.31 9.95
CA ASN A 210 -5.36 -5.38 9.61
C ASN A 210 -5.66 -6.08 8.27
N SER A 211 -4.73 -6.07 7.31
CA SER A 211 -4.87 -6.80 6.04
C SER A 211 -4.67 -8.30 6.19
N GLY A 212 -3.96 -8.76 7.23
CA GLY A 212 -3.51 -10.15 7.39
C GLY A 212 -2.48 -10.60 6.33
N MET A 213 -1.96 -9.68 5.51
CA MET A 213 -0.99 -10.00 4.46
C MET A 213 0.42 -10.15 5.03
N THR A 214 1.25 -10.95 4.35
CA THR A 214 2.68 -11.08 4.64
C THR A 214 3.48 -10.77 3.39
N ILE A 215 4.40 -9.81 3.46
CA ILE A 215 5.35 -9.50 2.39
C ILE A 215 6.58 -10.39 2.52
N ASP A 216 6.96 -11.07 1.42
CA ASP A 216 8.24 -11.77 1.30
C ASP A 216 9.18 -10.91 0.47
N GLN A 217 10.13 -10.22 1.12
CA GLN A 217 11.05 -9.29 0.45
C GLN A 217 12.05 -10.00 -0.48
N THR A 218 12.20 -11.33 -0.35
CA THR A 218 13.09 -12.13 -1.21
C THR A 218 12.45 -12.49 -2.55
N MET A 219 11.14 -12.32 -2.65
CA MET A 219 10.34 -12.51 -3.86
C MET A 219 10.06 -11.17 -4.55
N LEU A 220 9.62 -11.25 -5.80
CA LEU A 220 9.26 -10.07 -6.57
C LEU A 220 7.93 -9.50 -6.06
N ASN A 221 7.96 -8.28 -5.54
CA ASN A 221 6.77 -7.55 -5.07
C ASN A 221 6.52 -6.33 -5.96
N ILE A 222 5.26 -5.91 -6.07
CA ILE A 222 4.89 -4.71 -6.84
C ILE A 222 4.69 -3.55 -5.86
N PHE A 223 5.51 -2.51 -5.99
CA PHE A 223 5.47 -1.33 -5.13
C PHE A 223 4.91 -0.11 -5.85
N TYR A 224 4.18 0.71 -5.08
CA TYR A 224 3.60 1.96 -5.54
C TYR A 224 3.94 3.06 -4.53
N ILE A 225 4.62 4.13 -4.98
CA ILE A 225 4.81 5.35 -4.19
C ILE A 225 3.93 6.45 -4.77
N GLN A 226 2.93 6.91 -4.03
CA GLN A 226 2.12 8.06 -4.40
C GLN A 226 2.49 9.25 -3.52
N TYR A 227 2.74 10.40 -4.13
CA TYR A 227 3.11 11.61 -3.40
C TYR A 227 2.32 12.81 -3.92
N GLN A 228 2.01 13.73 -3.01
CA GLN A 228 1.42 15.02 -3.32
C GLN A 228 2.46 16.11 -3.13
N TYR A 229 2.57 17.00 -4.11
CA TYR A 229 3.69 17.92 -4.19
C TYR A 229 3.26 19.36 -3.89
N LEU A 230 2.96 19.58 -2.60
CA LEU A 230 2.47 20.84 -1.99
C LEU A 230 3.22 21.19 -0.68
N GLY A 231 4.36 20.56 -0.40
CA GLY A 231 5.16 20.81 0.80
C GLY A 231 4.66 20.15 2.10
N ALA A 232 3.37 19.79 2.18
CA ALA A 232 2.77 19.10 3.33
C ALA A 232 1.81 17.96 2.93
N GLY A 233 1.87 17.52 1.67
CA GLY A 233 0.98 16.48 1.16
C GLY A 233 1.30 15.10 1.71
N ALA A 234 0.28 14.25 1.86
CA ALA A 234 0.46 12.87 2.27
C ALA A 234 1.24 12.09 1.20
N ILE A 235 2.17 11.26 1.65
CA ILE A 235 2.85 10.25 0.85
C ILE A 235 2.25 8.91 1.25
N ARG A 236 1.82 8.13 0.26
CA ARG A 236 1.23 6.81 0.48
C ARG A 236 2.08 5.78 -0.24
N LEU A 237 2.29 4.66 0.41
CA LEU A 237 2.89 3.50 -0.22
C LEU A 237 1.92 2.33 -0.17
N PHE A 238 1.91 1.58 -1.26
CA PHE A 238 1.14 0.37 -1.42
C PHE A 238 2.04 -0.74 -1.96
N VAL A 239 1.73 -1.97 -1.57
CA VAL A 239 2.34 -3.17 -2.12
C VAL A 239 1.24 -4.17 -2.47
N GLU A 240 1.43 -4.87 -3.58
CA GLU A 240 0.58 -5.94 -4.10
C GLU A 240 1.36 -7.24 -4.19
#